data_AF-A0A7Y8IXD9-F1
#
_entry.id   AF-A0A7Y8IXD9-F1
#
_cell.length_a   1.000
_cell.length_b   1.000
_cell.length_c   1.000
_cell.angle_alpha   90.00
_cell.angle_beta   90.00
_cell.angle_gamma   90.00
#
_symmetry.space_group_name_H-M   'P 1'
#
loop_
_entity.id
_entity.type
_entity.pdbx_description
1 polymer ?
#
loop_
_entity_poly.entity_id
_entity_poly.type
_entity_poly.pdbx_seq_one_letter_code
_entity_poly.pdbx_strand_id
1 'polypeptide(L)'
;MSLVKALFGKKKQVPFDPNPEILDSIPARPYRVLHAGLPFYSDPDCRTEVQGARLVVLQCEDPAQQHHPIECMPVLKTYQKGQIVRWDTNHKLVWGAAWYVNPETGAKEKAWAQAVEFMGGVYRGWRATPAKS
;
A
#
# COMPACT_ATOMS: atom_id res chain seq x y z
N MET A 1 -14.17 57.84 41.99
CA MET A 1 -14.11 56.36 42.05
C MET A 1 -15.05 55.80 40.98
N SER A 2 -14.54 55.14 39.94
CA SER A 2 -15.30 54.08 39.27
C SER A 2 -14.35 53.20 38.46
N LEU A 3 -14.42 51.91 38.76
CA LEU A 3 -13.50 50.83 38.42
C LEU A 3 -14.09 50.08 37.24
N VAL A 4 -13.54 50.20 36.03
CA VAL A 4 -13.98 49.37 34.90
C VAL A 4 -13.05 48.16 34.80
N LYS A 5 -13.51 47.05 35.37
CA LYS A 5 -12.83 45.76 35.40
C LYS A 5 -12.61 45.22 33.98
N ALA A 6 -11.39 44.76 33.74
CA ALA A 6 -10.96 44.08 32.53
C ALA A 6 -11.77 42.81 32.26
N LEU A 7 -12.26 42.68 31.02
CA LEU A 7 -12.88 41.46 30.49
C LEU A 7 -11.89 40.76 29.54
N PHE A 8 -10.87 40.11 30.10
CA PHE A 8 -10.09 39.13 29.36
C PHE A 8 -10.75 37.76 29.52
N GLY A 9 -11.72 37.48 28.65
CA GLY A 9 -12.26 36.13 28.48
C GLY A 9 -11.15 35.20 27.99
N LYS A 10 -10.81 34.17 28.79
CA LYS A 10 -9.90 33.11 28.37
C LYS A 10 -10.48 32.41 27.13
N LYS A 11 -9.92 32.64 25.95
CA LYS A 11 -10.20 31.82 24.75
C LYS A 11 -9.78 30.38 25.09
N LYS A 12 -10.74 29.48 25.22
CA LYS A 12 -10.47 28.04 25.29
C LYS A 12 -9.81 27.64 23.97
N GLN A 13 -8.56 27.18 24.04
CA GLN A 13 -7.93 26.52 22.89
C GLN A 13 -8.73 25.25 22.61
N VAL A 14 -9.28 25.16 21.40
CA VAL A 14 -9.85 23.90 20.92
C VAL A 14 -8.67 22.98 20.62
N PRO A 15 -8.64 21.73 21.14
CA PRO A 15 -7.60 20.76 20.78
C PRO A 15 -7.57 20.56 19.27
N PHE A 16 -6.38 20.49 18.68
CA PHE A 16 -6.23 20.09 17.30
C PHE A 16 -6.72 18.64 17.15
N ASP A 17 -7.78 18.44 16.37
CA ASP A 17 -8.21 17.13 15.93
C ASP A 17 -7.68 16.89 14.50
N PRO A 18 -6.76 15.93 14.29
CA PRO A 18 -6.27 15.60 12.96
C PRO A 18 -7.29 14.85 12.10
N ASN A 19 -8.44 14.46 12.64
CA ASN A 19 -9.42 13.63 11.97
C ASN A 19 -10.44 14.48 11.19
N PRO A 20 -10.52 14.39 9.85
CA PRO A 20 -11.38 15.26 9.06
C PRO A 20 -12.89 14.96 9.14
N GLU A 21 -13.33 13.96 9.92
CA GLU A 21 -14.73 13.49 10.14
C GLU A 21 -15.53 13.06 8.88
N ILE A 22 -15.17 13.57 7.69
CA ILE A 22 -15.78 13.28 6.40
C ILE A 22 -14.80 12.42 5.59
N LEU A 23 -15.14 11.14 5.46
CA LEU A 23 -14.45 10.20 4.58
C LEU A 23 -15.34 9.95 3.36
N ASP A 24 -15.06 10.63 2.25
CA ASP A 24 -15.52 10.12 0.96
C ASP A 24 -14.81 8.79 0.73
N SER A 25 -15.57 7.69 0.71
CA SER A 25 -14.99 6.38 0.41
C SER A 25 -14.51 6.39 -1.03
N ILE A 26 -13.20 6.56 -1.24
CA ILE A 26 -12.58 6.39 -2.55
C ILE A 26 -12.92 4.96 -3.03
N PRO A 27 -13.52 4.78 -4.21
CA PRO A 27 -13.73 3.44 -4.74
C PRO A 27 -12.39 2.71 -4.79
N ALA A 28 -12.32 1.55 -4.12
CA ALA A 28 -11.07 0.83 -3.96
C ALA A 28 -10.45 0.52 -5.33
N ARG A 29 -9.32 1.15 -5.63
CA ARG A 29 -8.57 0.94 -6.88
C ARG A 29 -8.22 -0.54 -7.02
N PRO A 30 -8.55 -1.20 -8.13
CA PRO A 30 -8.21 -2.59 -8.36
C PRO A 30 -6.72 -2.72 -8.66
N TYR A 31 -6.08 -3.76 -8.11
CA TYR A 31 -4.71 -4.12 -8.42
C TYR A 31 -4.67 -5.50 -9.05
N ARG A 32 -3.93 -5.67 -10.14
CA ARG A 32 -3.65 -6.98 -10.73
C ARG A 32 -2.37 -7.56 -10.15
N VAL A 33 -2.42 -8.83 -9.78
CA VAL A 33 -1.23 -9.62 -9.42
C VAL A 33 -0.46 -9.97 -10.69
N LEU A 34 0.72 -9.39 -10.87
CA LEU A 34 1.61 -9.71 -11.99
C LEU A 34 2.47 -10.95 -11.68
N HIS A 35 2.99 -11.02 -10.46
CA HIS A 35 3.79 -12.15 -9.96
C HIS A 35 3.49 -12.36 -8.47
N ALA A 36 3.56 -13.60 -8.01
CA ALA A 36 3.26 -13.95 -6.62
C ALA A 36 4.17 -15.08 -6.12
N GLY A 37 4.34 -15.14 -4.80
CA GLY A 37 5.12 -16.20 -4.16
C GLY A 37 6.62 -16.05 -4.38
N LEU A 38 7.10 -14.85 -4.72
CA LEU A 38 8.52 -14.61 -4.96
C LEU A 38 9.29 -14.56 -3.63
N PRO A 39 10.52 -15.10 -3.56
CA PRO A 39 11.40 -14.82 -2.43
C PRO A 39 11.82 -13.34 -2.45
N PHE A 40 12.16 -12.81 -1.27
CA PHE A 40 12.81 -11.51 -1.15
C PHE A 40 13.88 -11.56 -0.07
N TYR A 41 14.79 -10.59 -0.10
CA TYR A 41 16.06 -10.63 0.59
C TYR A 41 16.28 -9.34 1.37
N SER A 42 17.01 -9.42 2.48
CA SER A 42 17.38 -8.27 3.30
C SER A 42 18.66 -7.56 2.84
N ASP A 43 19.31 -8.07 1.79
CA ASP A 43 20.52 -7.49 1.19
C ASP A 43 20.42 -7.31 -0.33
N PRO A 44 21.13 -6.31 -0.90
CA PRO A 44 21.10 -6.02 -2.34
C PRO A 44 21.62 -7.14 -3.25
N ASP A 45 22.46 -8.03 -2.72
CA ASP A 45 23.02 -9.14 -3.49
C ASP A 45 22.09 -10.36 -3.52
N CYS A 46 20.90 -10.27 -2.91
CA CYS A 46 19.92 -11.34 -2.80
C CYS A 46 20.52 -12.64 -2.21
N ARG A 47 21.28 -12.53 -1.12
CA ARG A 47 21.93 -13.69 -0.46
C ARG A 47 21.19 -14.16 0.79
N THR A 48 20.54 -13.26 1.49
CA THR A 48 19.88 -13.47 2.78
C THR A 48 18.37 -13.43 2.59
N GLU A 49 17.77 -14.57 2.24
CA GLU A 49 16.33 -14.66 2.03
C GLU A 49 15.58 -14.46 3.35
N VAL A 50 14.55 -13.61 3.32
CA VAL A 50 13.62 -13.43 4.44
C VAL A 50 12.67 -14.61 4.49
N GLN A 51 12.75 -15.40 5.55
CA GLN A 51 11.94 -16.60 5.76
C GLN A 51 10.53 -16.26 6.25
N GLY A 52 9.56 -17.12 5.92
CA GLY A 52 8.18 -17.02 6.42
C GLY A 52 7.30 -15.98 5.72
N ALA A 53 7.85 -15.24 4.75
CA ALA A 53 7.11 -14.29 3.93
C ALA A 53 7.51 -14.42 2.45
N ARG A 54 6.63 -13.92 1.57
CA ARG A 54 6.88 -13.84 0.13
C ARG A 54 6.58 -12.45 -0.38
N LEU A 55 6.98 -12.17 -1.61
CA LEU A 55 6.72 -10.93 -2.31
C LEU A 55 5.63 -11.16 -3.36
N VAL A 56 4.73 -10.17 -3.47
CA VAL A 56 3.78 -10.03 -4.57
C VAL A 56 4.12 -8.78 -5.37
N VAL A 57 4.03 -8.89 -6.70
CA VAL A 57 4.17 -7.76 -7.63
C VAL A 57 2.78 -7.42 -8.14
N LEU A 58 2.38 -6.16 -7.97
CA LEU A 58 1.05 -5.64 -8.25
C LEU A 58 1.12 -4.51 -9.28
N GLN A 59 0.07 -4.38 -10.08
CA GLN A 59 -0.13 -3.24 -10.98
C GLN A 59 -1.48 -2.62 -10.73
N CYS A 60 -1.55 -1.29 -10.58
CA CYS A 60 -2.82 -0.59 -10.47
C CYS A 60 -3.57 -0.63 -11.82
N GLU A 61 -4.81 -1.11 -11.81
CA GLU A 61 -5.69 -1.23 -12.99
C GLU A 61 -6.71 -0.08 -13.06
N ASP A 62 -6.32 1.11 -12.61
CA ASP A 62 -7.18 2.29 -12.72
C ASP A 62 -7.18 2.79 -14.17
N PRO A 63 -8.31 2.72 -14.91
CA PRO A 63 -8.37 3.14 -16.30
C PRO A 63 -8.20 4.66 -16.47
N ALA A 64 -8.38 5.45 -15.41
CA ALA A 64 -8.14 6.90 -15.46
C ALA A 64 -6.64 7.25 -15.35
N GLN A 65 -5.80 6.29 -14.97
CA GLN A 65 -4.38 6.54 -14.73
C GLN A 65 -3.56 6.25 -15.99
N GLN A 66 -2.80 7.26 -16.47
CA GLN A 66 -1.92 7.09 -17.64
C GLN A 66 -0.68 6.24 -17.35
N HIS A 67 -0.23 6.25 -16.10
CA HIS A 67 0.91 5.47 -15.63
C HIS A 67 0.42 4.40 -14.66
N HIS A 68 0.75 3.14 -14.91
CA HIS A 68 0.36 2.03 -14.06
C HIS A 68 1.54 1.65 -13.16
N PRO A 69 1.64 2.22 -11.94
CA PRO A 69 2.74 1.93 -11.04
C PRO A 69 2.77 0.44 -10.71
N ILE A 70 4.00 -0.09 -10.68
CA ILE A 70 4.28 -1.43 -10.19
C ILE A 70 4.64 -1.32 -8.71
N GLU A 71 3.94 -2.08 -7.89
CA GLU A 71 4.13 -2.12 -6.45
C GLU A 71 4.62 -3.51 -6.04
N CYS A 72 5.68 -3.56 -5.25
CA CYS A 72 6.18 -4.79 -4.65
C CYS A 72 5.85 -4.78 -3.16
N MET A 73 5.18 -5.82 -2.66
CA MET A 73 4.74 -5.86 -1.27
C MET A 73 5.03 -7.21 -0.60
N PRO A 74 5.37 -7.24 0.70
CA PRO A 74 5.49 -8.48 1.46
C PRO A 74 4.09 -9.04 1.77
N VAL A 75 3.95 -10.36 1.68
CA VAL A 75 2.71 -11.09 1.93
C VAL A 75 2.98 -12.35 2.75
N LEU A 76 2.05 -12.67 3.64
CA LEU A 76 2.01 -13.98 4.32
C LEU A 76 0.99 -14.93 3.66
N LYS A 77 0.03 -14.38 2.91
CA LYS A 77 -0.96 -15.14 2.14
C LYS A 77 -0.42 -15.52 0.76
N THR A 78 -0.99 -16.58 0.20
CA THR A 78 -0.73 -16.98 -1.19
C THR A 78 -1.66 -16.26 -2.15
N TYR A 79 -1.09 -15.74 -3.24
CA TYR A 79 -1.80 -15.15 -4.37
C TYR A 79 -1.43 -15.87 -5.66
N GLN A 80 -2.20 -15.65 -6.72
CA GLN A 80 -1.95 -16.20 -8.05
C GLN A 80 -1.88 -15.08 -9.08
N LYS A 81 -0.99 -15.24 -10.06
CA LYS A 81 -0.88 -14.34 -11.21
C LYS A 81 -2.24 -14.16 -11.90
N GLY A 82 -2.55 -12.92 -12.27
CA GLY A 82 -3.79 -12.53 -12.93
C GLY A 82 -4.96 -12.21 -12.00
N GLN A 83 -4.87 -12.53 -10.70
CA GLN A 83 -5.90 -12.15 -9.73
C GLN A 83 -6.05 -10.63 -9.64
N ILE A 84 -7.29 -10.17 -9.44
CA ILE A 84 -7.59 -8.78 -9.10
C ILE A 84 -7.84 -8.70 -7.60
N VAL A 85 -7.14 -7.79 -6.94
CA VAL A 85 -7.16 -7.63 -5.49
C VAL A 85 -7.42 -6.18 -5.10
N ARG A 86 -7.95 -5.99 -3.89
CA ARG A 86 -8.04 -4.68 -3.22
C ARG A 86 -6.70 -4.33 -2.57
N TRP A 87 -6.49 -3.05 -2.29
CA TRP A 87 -5.36 -2.62 -1.49
C TRP A 87 -5.73 -2.58 -0.01
N ASP A 88 -5.29 -3.58 0.73
CA ASP A 88 -5.44 -3.66 2.18
C ASP A 88 -4.09 -4.02 2.80
N THR A 89 -3.77 -3.44 3.97
CA THR A 89 -2.48 -3.65 4.64
C THR A 89 -2.63 -3.91 6.14
N ASN A 90 -1.73 -4.71 6.72
CA ASN A 90 -1.60 -4.90 8.16
C ASN A 90 -0.27 -4.32 8.67
N HIS A 91 -0.37 -3.23 9.44
CA HIS A 91 0.76 -2.50 9.98
C HIS A 91 1.37 -3.11 11.26
N LYS A 92 0.83 -4.22 11.76
CA LYS A 92 1.40 -4.92 12.93
C LYS A 92 2.75 -5.56 12.62
N LEU A 93 3.02 -5.81 11.34
CA LEU A 93 4.30 -6.31 10.86
C LEU A 93 4.89 -5.27 9.90
N VAL A 94 6.14 -4.89 10.18
CA VAL A 94 6.89 -3.92 9.40
C VAL A 94 8.18 -4.59 8.95
N TRP A 95 8.43 -4.55 7.65
CA TRP A 95 9.67 -4.99 7.03
C TRP A 95 10.52 -3.78 6.71
N GLY A 96 11.82 -3.89 6.98
CA GLY A 96 12.82 -2.92 6.51
C GLY A 96 13.04 -3.01 5.00
N ALA A 97 14.16 -2.47 4.53
CA ALA A 97 14.50 -2.49 3.12
C ALA A 97 14.63 -3.93 2.60
N ALA A 98 14.16 -4.16 1.38
CA ALA A 98 14.17 -5.48 0.76
C ALA A 98 14.51 -5.40 -0.73
N TRP A 99 15.03 -6.53 -1.23
CA TRP A 99 15.41 -6.75 -2.61
C TRP A 99 14.83 -8.05 -3.13
N TYR A 100 14.71 -8.19 -4.44
CA TYR A 100 14.21 -9.40 -5.09
C TYR A 100 14.88 -9.59 -6.45
N VAL A 101 14.74 -10.79 -6.99
CA VAL A 101 15.12 -11.07 -8.38
C VAL A 101 13.88 -10.90 -9.24
N ASN A 102 13.92 -9.95 -10.16
CA ASN A 102 12.83 -9.72 -11.10
C ASN A 102 12.65 -10.97 -12.00
N PRO A 103 11.47 -11.61 -11.99
CA PRO A 103 11.27 -12.86 -12.72
C PRO A 103 11.25 -12.69 -14.25
N GLU A 104 11.09 -11.46 -14.76
CA GLU A 104 11.07 -11.18 -16.20
C GLU A 104 12.47 -10.88 -16.75
N THR A 105 13.30 -10.18 -15.97
CA THR A 105 14.61 -9.69 -16.42
C THR A 105 15.78 -10.46 -15.79
N GLY A 106 15.56 -11.16 -14.68
CA GLY A 106 16.61 -11.76 -13.85
C GLY A 106 17.43 -10.74 -13.06
N ALA A 107 17.12 -9.45 -13.13
CA ALA A 107 17.84 -8.40 -12.43
C ALA A 107 17.55 -8.42 -10.92
N LYS A 108 18.54 -8.05 -10.11
CA LYS A 108 18.35 -7.81 -8.68
C LYS A 108 17.88 -6.37 -8.48
N GLU A 109 16.71 -6.20 -7.90
CA GLU A 109 16.04 -4.92 -7.78
C GLU A 109 15.65 -4.65 -6.34
N LYS A 110 15.64 -3.37 -5.95
CA LYS A 110 15.11 -2.96 -4.64
C LYS A 110 13.59 -3.01 -4.71
N ALA A 111 12.98 -3.77 -3.82
CA ALA A 111 11.52 -3.90 -3.74
C ALA A 111 10.92 -2.70 -2.98
N TRP A 112 11.47 -2.39 -1.80
CA TRP A 112 11.02 -1.26 -0.97
C TRP A 112 12.13 -0.81 0.00
N ALA A 113 11.96 0.38 0.59
CA ALA A 113 12.77 0.84 1.73
C ALA A 113 12.16 0.44 3.08
N GLN A 114 10.83 0.40 3.15
CA GLN A 114 10.07 -0.08 4.28
C GLN A 114 8.69 -0.49 3.75
N ALA A 115 8.12 -1.57 4.29
CA ALA A 115 6.78 -2.02 3.91
C ALA A 115 6.04 -2.64 5.09
N VAL A 116 4.72 -2.71 4.96
CA VAL A 116 3.82 -3.44 5.86
C VAL A 116 3.20 -4.60 5.08
N GLU A 117 2.52 -5.50 5.80
CA GLU A 117 2.00 -6.72 5.20
C GLU A 117 0.87 -6.36 4.23
N PHE A 118 0.93 -6.83 3.00
CA PHE A 118 -0.18 -6.74 2.08
C PHE A 118 -1.20 -7.85 2.32
N MET A 119 -2.45 -7.46 2.49
CA MET A 119 -3.58 -8.32 2.85
C MET A 119 -4.76 -8.22 1.87
N GLY A 120 -4.52 -7.78 0.64
CA GLY A 120 -5.57 -7.51 -0.34
C GLY A 120 -6.59 -8.62 -0.53
N GLY A 121 -7.88 -8.26 -0.45
CA GLY A 121 -8.96 -9.20 -0.75
C GLY A 121 -9.11 -9.44 -2.26
N VAL A 122 -9.24 -10.71 -2.68
CA VAL A 122 -9.48 -11.08 -4.09
C VAL A 122 -10.90 -10.70 -4.51
N TYR A 123 -11.02 -9.95 -5.61
CA TYR A 123 -12.29 -9.69 -6.28
C TYR A 123 -12.71 -10.89 -7.15
N ARG A 124 -13.80 -11.56 -6.76
CA ARG A 124 -14.33 -12.72 -7.51
C ARG A 124 -15.27 -12.38 -8.68
N GLY A 125 -15.51 -11.10 -8.95
CA GLY A 125 -16.48 -10.64 -9.96
C GLY A 125 -15.97 -9.52 -10.88
N TRP A 126 -14.66 -9.25 -10.91
CA TRP A 126 -14.12 -8.18 -11.76
C TRP A 126 -14.25 -8.56 -13.25
N ARG A 127 -14.85 -7.66 -14.03
CA ARG A 127 -14.79 -7.66 -15.50
C ARG A 127 -14.09 -6.37 -15.89
N ALA A 128 -12.98 -6.49 -16.63
CA ALA A 128 -12.33 -5.31 -17.21
C ALA A 128 -13.37 -4.57 -18.06
N THR A 129 -13.56 -3.28 -17.81
CA THR A 129 -14.35 -2.45 -18.72
C THR A 129 -13.52 -2.29 -19.98
N PRO A 130 -14.04 -2.60 -21.19
CA PRO A 130 -13.27 -2.39 -22.40
C PRO A 130 -12.85 -0.92 -22.48
N ALA A 131 -11.58 -0.69 -22.80
CA ALA A 131 -11.09 0.64 -23.11
C ALA A 131 -11.99 1.22 -24.22
N LYS A 132 -12.51 2.44 -24.02
CA LYS A 132 -13.20 3.14 -25.09
C LYS A 132 -12.19 3.40 -26.20
N SER A 133 -12.36 2.71 -27.33
CA SER A 133 -11.67 2.95 -28.61
C SER A 133 -12.00 4.32 -29.16
#